data_AF-A0A090W811-F1
#
_entry.id   AF-A0A090W811-F1
#
_cell.length_a   1.000
_cell.length_b   1.000
_cell.length_c   1.000
_cell.angle_alpha   90.00
_cell.angle_beta   90.00
_cell.angle_gamma   90.00
#
_symmetry.space_group_name_H-M   'P 1'
#
loop_
_entity.id
_entity.type
_entity.pdbx_description
1 polymer ?
#
loop_
_entity_poly.entity_id
_entity_poly.type
_entity_poly.pdbx_seq_one_letter_code
_entity_poly.pdbx_strand_id
1 'polypeptide(L)' 'MFIHVALLFLVAKIIKAPYFFLAVGSKANIGGAASAPVVAAAFHPSLATVGVLLAVFGYVVGTYGAMLCAELMKIAAGG' A
#
# COMPACT_ATOMS: atom_id res chain seq x y z
N MET A 1 6.04 2.03 -13.98
CA MET A 1 6.47 0.78 -13.33
C MET A 1 7.89 0.83 -12.80
N PHE A 2 8.87 1.32 -13.57
CA PHE A 2 10.26 1.48 -13.07
C PHE A 2 10.36 2.35 -11.81
N ILE A 3 9.75 3.55 -11.84
CA ILE A 3 9.73 4.46 -10.67
C ILE A 3 9.08 3.80 -9.46
N HIS A 4 7.94 3.13 -9.65
CA HIS A 4 7.21 2.42 -8.58
C HIS A 4 8.09 1.38 -7.89
N VAL A 5 8.73 0.50 -8.67
CA VAL A 5 9.58 -0.57 -8.12
C VAL A 5 10.83 0.02 -7.45
N ALA A 6 11.47 1.02 -8.07
CA ALA A 6 12.63 1.69 -7.49
C ALA A 6 12.29 2.34 -6.14
N LEU A 7 11.13 3.00 -6.03
CA LEU A 7 10.69 3.66 -4.81
C LEU A 7 10.37 2.65 -3.71
N LEU A 8 9.69 1.54 -4.03
CA LEU A 8 9.44 0.47 -3.06
C LEU A 8 10.74 -0.15 -2.53
N PHE A 9 11.71 -0.42 -3.40
CA PHE A 9 13.01 -0.97 -2.99
C PHE A 9 13.80 0.02 -2.13
N LEU A 10 13.79 1.31 -2.50
CA LEU A 10 14.44 2.36 -1.73
C LEU A 10 13.86 2.46 -0.32
N VAL A 11 12.53 2.55 -0.20
CA VAL A 11 11.84 2.64 1.09
C VAL A 11 12.06 1.37 1.92
N ALA A 12 11.93 0.19 1.31
CA ALA A 12 12.19 -1.08 2.00
C ALA A 12 13.61 -1.14 2.58
N LYS A 13 14.60 -0.61 1.86
CA LYS A 13 15.98 -0.52 2.34
C LYS A 13 16.14 0.48 3.49
N ILE A 14 15.49 1.64 3.42
CA ILE A 14 15.53 2.68 4.47
C ILE A 14 14.96 2.14 5.79
N ILE A 15 13.79 1.50 5.73
CA ILE A 15 13.11 0.98 6.94
C ILE A 15 13.57 -0.43 7.34
N LYS A 16 14.54 -1.00 6.61
CA LYS A 16 15.03 -2.38 6.80
C LYS A 16 13.89 -3.42 6.78
N ALA A 17 12.93 -3.24 5.88
CA ALA A 17 11.81 -4.14 5.75
C ALA A 17 12.24 -5.50 5.15
N PRO A 18 11.66 -6.61 5.61
CA PRO A 18 11.78 -7.91 4.96
C PRO A 18 11.30 -7.86 3.50
N TYR A 19 11.98 -8.55 2.58
CA TYR A 19 11.64 -8.53 1.16
C TYR A 19 10.22 -9.05 0.84
N PHE A 20 9.62 -9.91 1.66
CA PHE A 20 8.25 -10.37 1.45
C PHE A 20 7.23 -9.22 1.55
N PHE A 21 7.50 -8.20 2.38
CA PHE A 21 6.63 -7.02 2.51
C PHE A 21 6.61 -6.18 1.23
N LEU A 22 7.61 -6.30 0.36
CA LEU A 22 7.66 -5.55 -0.88
C LEU A 22 6.49 -5.91 -1.81
N ALA A 23 6.24 -7.22 -1.97
CA ALA A 23 5.15 -7.73 -2.81
C ALA A 23 3.78 -7.53 -2.13
N VAL A 24 3.70 -7.85 -0.83
CA VAL A 24 2.45 -7.72 -0.05
C VAL A 24 2.03 -6.26 0.09
N GLY A 25 2.97 -5.34 0.35
CA GLY A 25 2.71 -3.91 0.48
C GLY A 25 2.23 -3.27 -0.82
N SER A 26 2.82 -3.65 -1.97
CA SER A 26 2.34 -3.19 -3.27
C SER A 26 0.88 -3.62 -3.54
N LYS A 27 0.52 -4.86 -3.14
CA LYS A 27 -0.86 -5.37 -3.25
C LYS A 27 -1.81 -4.80 -2.21
N ALA A 28 -1.34 -4.48 -1.01
CA ALA A 28 -2.10 -3.78 0.01
C ALA A 28 -2.59 -2.40 -0.50
N ASN A 29 -1.79 -1.72 -1.32
CA ASN A 29 -2.16 -0.43 -1.90
C ASN A 29 -3.16 -0.54 -3.07
N ILE A 30 -2.92 -1.40 -4.07
CA ILE A 30 -3.77 -1.45 -5.29
C ILE A 30 -4.92 -2.44 -5.17
N GLY A 31 -4.66 -3.62 -4.63
CA GLY A 31 -5.63 -4.71 -4.61
C GLY A 31 -6.21 -5.01 -3.23
N GLY A 32 -5.94 -4.14 -2.25
CA GLY A 32 -6.63 -4.05 -0.97
C GLY A 32 -6.81 -5.34 -0.18
N ALA A 33 -7.92 -5.40 0.56
CA ALA A 33 -8.23 -6.50 1.48
C ALA A 33 -8.44 -7.86 0.79
N ALA A 34 -8.69 -7.88 -0.53
CA ALA A 34 -8.89 -9.12 -1.28
C ALA A 34 -7.57 -9.78 -1.69
N SER A 35 -6.60 -9.02 -2.22
CA SER A 35 -5.40 -9.60 -2.84
C SER A 35 -4.14 -9.57 -1.98
N ALA A 36 -4.02 -8.64 -1.03
CA ALA A 36 -2.86 -8.59 -0.13
C ALA A 36 -2.74 -9.82 0.79
N PRO A 37 -3.84 -10.33 1.41
CA PRO A 37 -3.77 -11.51 2.26
C PRO A 37 -3.43 -12.77 1.47
N VAL A 38 -3.92 -12.88 0.23
CA VAL A 38 -3.66 -14.01 -0.65
C VAL A 38 -2.18 -14.07 -1.01
N VAL A 39 -1.57 -12.94 -1.36
CA VAL A 39 -0.13 -12.88 -1.65
C VAL A 39 0.70 -13.11 -0.39
N ALA A 40 0.26 -12.62 0.78
CA ALA A 40 0.95 -12.89 2.04
C ALA A 40 0.88 -14.38 2.46
N ALA A 41 -0.29 -15.01 2.30
CA ALA A 41 -0.52 -16.42 2.61
C ALA A 41 0.32 -17.35 1.72
N ALA A 42 0.65 -16.93 0.50
CA ALA A 42 1.54 -17.67 -0.39
C ALA A 42 2.99 -17.76 0.14
N PHE A 43 3.42 -16.83 1.00
CA PHE A 43 4.71 -16.94 1.71
C PHE A 43 4.59 -17.78 2.97
N HIS A 44 3.61 -17.48 3.81
CA HIS A 44 3.29 -18.30 4.98
C HIS A 44 1.86 -18.02 5.44
N PRO A 45 1.06 -19.05 5.80
CA PRO A 45 -0.34 -18.85 6.21
C PRO A 45 -0.53 -17.84 7.35
N SER A 46 0.41 -17.79 8.31
CA SER A 46 0.34 -16.83 9.42
C SER A 46 0.54 -15.37 9.01
N LEU A 47 1.05 -15.10 7.80
CA LEU A 47 1.24 -13.75 7.28
C LEU A 47 -0.02 -13.18 6.62
N ALA A 48 -1.06 -14.00 6.39
CA ALA A 48 -2.31 -13.54 5.81
C ALA A 48 -2.94 -12.39 6.61
N THR A 49 -2.94 -12.52 7.95
CA THR A 49 -3.45 -11.49 8.87
C THR A 49 -2.66 -10.19 8.76
N VAL A 50 -1.34 -10.26 8.64
CA VAL A 50 -0.48 -9.10 8.40
C VAL A 50 -0.85 -8.42 7.09
N GLY A 51 -1.09 -9.19 6.02
CA GLY A 51 -1.55 -8.68 4.73
C GLY A 51 -2.91 -7.96 4.81
N VAL A 52 -3.86 -8.51 5.58
CA VAL A 52 -5.17 -7.86 5.82
C VAL A 52 -4.98 -6.53 6.54
N LEU A 53 -4.22 -6.51 7.65
CA LEU A 53 -4.02 -5.29 8.44
C LEU A 53 -3.33 -4.19 7.61
N LEU A 54 -2.34 -4.57 6.81
CA LEU A 54 -1.62 -3.65 5.94
C LEU A 54 -2.54 -3.05 4.87
N ALA A 55 -3.45 -3.86 4.31
CA ALA A 55 -4.45 -3.40 3.34
C ALA A 55 -5.49 -2.46 3.96
N VAL A 56 -6.02 -2.80 5.13
CA VAL A 56 -6.99 -1.94 5.84
C VAL A 56 -6.35 -0.60 6.20
N PHE A 57 -5.12 -0.62 6.70
CA PHE A 57 -4.38 0.62 6.99
C PHE A 57 -4.17 1.46 5.73
N GLY A 58 -3.75 0.84 4.62
CA GLY A 58 -3.60 1.50 3.33
C GLY A 58 -4.89 2.15 2.85
N TYR A 59 -6.04 1.50 3.05
CA TYR A 59 -7.35 2.07 2.72
C TYR A 59 -7.69 3.27 3.57
N VAL A 60 -7.51 3.20 4.89
CA VAL A 60 -7.79 4.35 5.78
C VAL A 60 -6.95 5.56 5.36
N VAL A 61 -5.64 5.39 5.22
CA VAL A 61 -4.73 6.48 4.83
C VAL A 61 -5.04 6.97 3.41
N GLY A 62 -5.29 6.06 2.48
CA GLY A 62 -5.63 6.38 1.09
C GLY A 62 -6.93 7.15 0.95
N THR A 63 -7.97 6.82 1.73
CA THR A 63 -9.24 7.54 1.73
C THR A 63 -9.06 8.98 2.21
N TYR A 64 -8.35 9.20 3.31
CA TYR A 64 -8.07 10.57 3.77
C TYR A 64 -7.19 11.34 2.78
N GLY A 65 -6.19 10.70 2.19
CA GLY A 65 -5.38 11.29 1.13
C GLY A 65 -6.21 11.69 -0.08
N ALA A 66 -7.18 10.86 -0.48
CA ALA A 66 -8.09 11.16 -1.59
C ALA A 66 -9.00 12.35 -1.28
N MET A 67 -9.50 12.46 -0.04
CA MET A 67 -10.29 13.62 0.41
C MET A 67 -9.45 14.91 0.37
N LEU A 68 -8.20 14.86 0.83
CA LEU A 68 -7.28 15.99 0.74
C LEU A 68 -7.02 16.38 -0.72
N CYS A 69 -6.75 15.40 -1.59
CA CYS A 69 -6.59 15.64 -3.03
C CYS A 69 -7.83 16.27 -3.65
N ALA A 70 -9.03 15.88 -3.23
CA ALA A 70 -10.26 16.48 -3.71
C ALA A 70 -10.35 17.97 -3.33
N GLU A 71 -9.99 18.34 -2.10
CA GLU A 71 -9.98 19.75 -1.68
C GLU A 71 -8.88 20.56 -2.42
N LEU A 72 -7.69 19.98 -2.60
CA LEU A 72 -6.62 20.61 -3.38
C LEU A 72 -7.04 20.87 -4.84
N MET A 73 -7.74 19.91 -5.46
CA MET A 73 -8.27 20.09 -6.82
C MET A 73 -9.35 21.16 -6.88
N LYS A 74 -10.21 21.25 -5.86
CA LYS A 74 -11.23 22.30 -5.76
C LYS A 74 -10.60 23.70 -5.68
N ILE A 75 -9.57 23.87 -4.86
CA ILE A 75 -8.80 25.13 -4.76
C ILE A 75 -8.11 25.45 -6.09
N ALA A 76 -7.46 24.46 -6.72
CA ALA A 76 -6.77 24.65 -8.00
C ALA A 76 -7.72 24.99 -9.16
N ALA A 77 -8.96 24.52 -9.11
CA ALA A 77 -9.99 24.79 -10.11
C ALA A 77 -10.67 26.18 -9.95
N GLY A 78 -10.25 26.98 -8.97
CA GLY A 78 -10.79 28.33 -8.73
C GLY A 78 -12.12 28.34 -7.95
N GLY A 79 -12.43 27.26 -7.23
CA GLY A 79 -13.49 27.22 -6.23
C GLY A 79 -13.11 27.85 -4.90
#